data_AF-A0AA92U2H4-F1
#
_entry.id   AF-A0AA92U2H4-F1
#
_cell.length_a   1.000
_cell.length_b   1.000
_cell.length_c   1.000
_cell.angle_alpha   90.00
_cell.angle_beta   90.00
_cell.angle_gamma   90.00
#
_symmetry.space_group_name_H-M   'P 1'
#
loop_
_entity.id
_entity.type
_entity.pdbx_description
1 polymer ?
#
loop_
_entity_poly.entity_id
_entity_poly.type
_entity_poly.pdbx_seq_one_letter_code
_entity_poly.pdbx_strand_id
1 'polypeptide(L)' 'MTKWYSAKEAPNYEEWILTEWYDGDDGGIKYEADYLYSFVYWKDYVSRNNITKWCYIKDIKD' A
#
# COMPACT_ATOMS: atom_id res chain seq x y z
N MET A 1 -0.19 -0.73 17.72
CA MET A 1 -1.20 -0.82 16.65
C MET A 1 -0.72 0.01 15.46
N THR A 2 -0.47 -0.65 14.33
CA THR A 2 0.00 -0.01 13.10
C THR A 2 -1.05 0.94 12.55
N LYS A 3 -0.64 2.15 12.17
CA LYS A 3 -1.53 3.14 11.56
C LYS A 3 -1.65 2.87 10.07
N TRP A 4 -2.86 2.53 9.62
CA TRP A 4 -3.20 2.34 8.22
C TRP A 4 -3.84 3.60 7.62
N TYR A 5 -3.49 3.89 6.38
CA TYR A 5 -3.99 5.01 5.57
C TYR A 5 -4.84 4.48 4.41
N SER A 6 -5.85 5.25 3.98
CA SER A 6 -6.65 4.86 2.82
C SER A 6 -5.80 4.92 1.55
N ALA A 7 -6.01 4.01 0.59
CA ALA A 7 -5.38 4.10 -0.72
C ALA A 7 -5.76 5.38 -1.50
N LYS A 8 -6.79 6.13 -1.06
CA LYS A 8 -7.12 7.47 -1.59
C LYS A 8 -6.05 8.52 -1.25
N GLU A 9 -5.26 8.29 -0.21
CA GLU A 9 -4.16 9.14 0.23
C GLU A 9 -2.84 8.56 -0.29
N ALA A 10 -1.99 9.41 -0.87
CA ALA A 10 -0.68 8.98 -1.34
C ALA A 10 0.35 8.99 -0.19
N PRO A 11 1.26 8.01 -0.13
CA PRO A 11 2.44 8.09 0.72
C PRO A 11 3.37 9.21 0.28
N ASN A 12 4.32 9.56 1.16
CA ASN A 12 5.51 10.27 0.72
C ASN A 12 6.32 9.36 -0.22
N TYR A 13 6.93 9.97 -1.24
CA TYR A 13 7.88 9.27 -2.10
C TYR A 13 9.18 8.95 -1.36
N GLU A 14 9.93 8.00 -1.93
CA GLU A 14 11.22 7.52 -1.42
C GLU A 14 11.11 6.87 -0.03
N GLU A 15 9.99 6.18 0.21
CA GLU A 15 9.68 5.51 1.47
C GLU A 15 9.24 4.06 1.22
N TRP A 16 9.51 3.21 2.22
CA TRP A 16 9.03 1.83 2.24
C TRP A 16 7.61 1.75 2.82
N ILE A 17 6.70 1.16 2.06
CA ILE A 17 5.30 0.98 2.43
C ILE A 17 4.92 -0.50 2.41
N LEU A 18 3.95 -0.86 3.24
CA LEU A 18 3.20 -2.11 3.15
C LEU A 18 1.83 -1.75 2.59
N THR A 19 1.44 -2.37 1.49
CA THR A 19 0.13 -2.21 0.89
C THR A 19 -0.74 -3.44 1.17
N GLU A 20 -2.05 -3.22 1.22
CA GLU A 20 -3.05 -4.29 1.35
C GLU A 20 -3.98 -4.24 0.14
N TRP A 21 -4.18 -5.38 -0.52
CA TRP A 21 -5.16 -5.52 -1.60
C TRP A 21 -6.05 -6.75 -1.39
N TYR A 22 -7.18 -6.74 -2.10
CA TYR A 22 -8.08 -7.89 -2.15
C TYR A 22 -7.84 -8.68 -3.43
N ASP A 23 -7.43 -9.93 -3.27
CA ASP A 23 -7.31 -10.87 -4.38
C ASP A 23 -8.70 -11.44 -4.67
N GLY A 24 -9.38 -10.82 -5.65
CA GLY A 24 -10.78 -11.10 -5.98
C GLY A 24 -11.05 -12.53 -6.45
N ASP A 25 -10.02 -13.26 -6.86
CA ASP A 25 -10.13 -14.64 -7.34
C ASP A 25 -10.10 -15.66 -6.18
N ASP A 26 -9.26 -15.41 -5.17
CA ASP A 26 -9.13 -16.27 -3.98
C ASP A 26 -9.94 -15.79 -2.76
N GLY A 27 -10.53 -14.59 -2.86
CA GLY A 27 -11.23 -13.92 -1.77
C GLY A 27 -10.35 -13.51 -0.59
N GLY A 28 -9.03 -13.56 -0.77
CA GLY A 28 -8.03 -13.36 0.28
C GLY A 28 -7.49 -11.93 0.33
N ILE A 29 -7.23 -11.46 1.55
CA ILE A 29 -6.42 -10.26 1.76
C ILE A 29 -4.95 -10.63 1.55
N LYS A 30 -4.23 -9.87 0.73
CA LYS A 30 -2.78 -10.00 0.57
C LYS A 30 -2.10 -8.70 0.96
N TYR A 31 -0.81 -8.82 1.25
CA TYR A 31 0.04 -7.69 1.61
C TYR A 31 1.33 -7.73 0.80
N GLU A 32 1.79 -6.57 0.35
CA GLU A 32 3.03 -6.44 -0.41
C GLU A 32 3.86 -5.26 0.13
N ALA A 33 5.17 -5.48 0.26
CA ALA A 33 6.11 -4.46 0.69
C ALA A 33 6.75 -3.82 -0.55
N ASP A 34 6.58 -2.51 -0.70
CA ASP A 34 7.02 -1.76 -1.86
C ASP A 34 7.85 -0.53 -1.45
N TYR A 35 8.79 -0.16 -2.30
CA TYR A 35 9.48 1.12 -2.20
C TYR A 35 8.87 2.11 -3.21
N LEU A 36 8.27 3.19 -2.72
CA LEU A 36 7.53 4.11 -3.57
C LEU A 36 8.46 5.14 -4.22
N TYR A 37 8.86 4.92 -5.46
CA TYR A 37 9.65 5.89 -6.23
C TYR A 37 8.83 7.12 -6.65
N SER A 38 9.49 8.27 -6.72
CA SER A 38 8.92 9.56 -7.20
C SER A 38 8.30 9.54 -8.60
N PHE A 39 8.63 8.54 -9.44
CA PHE A 39 8.06 8.37 -10.78
C PHE A 39 6.79 7.50 -10.79
N VAL A 40 6.37 6.94 -9.66
CA VAL A 40 5.15 6.14 -9.55
C VAL A 40 3.96 7.07 -9.41
N TYR A 41 3.03 7.02 -10.37
CA TYR A 41 1.75 7.70 -10.22
C TYR A 41 0.85 6.88 -9.29
N TRP A 42 0.71 7.32 -8.04
CA TRP A 42 0.03 6.58 -6.99
C TRP A 42 -1.37 6.08 -7.39
N LYS A 43 -2.19 6.91 -8.04
CA LYS A 43 -3.56 6.50 -8.43
C LYS A 43 -3.57 5.35 -9.44
N ASP A 44 -2.61 5.32 -10.36
CA ASP A 44 -2.49 4.24 -11.35
C ASP A 44 -2.03 2.95 -10.66
N TYR A 45 -1.04 3.06 -9.76
CA TYR A 45 -0.56 1.94 -8.96
C TYR A 45 -1.70 1.35 -8.11
N VAL A 46 -2.48 2.19 -7.42
CA VAL A 46 -3.66 1.76 -6.64
C VAL A 46 -4.70 1.05 -7.52
N SER A 47 -5.03 1.62 -8.67
CA SER A 47 -6.05 1.09 -9.58
C SER A 47 -5.65 -0.27 -10.18
N ARG A 48 -4.40 -0.40 -10.66
CA ARG A 48 -3.91 -1.64 -11.28
C ARG A 48 -3.84 -2.80 -10.30
N ASN A 49 -3.55 -2.50 -9.05
CA ASN A 49 -3.26 -3.47 -8.01
C ASN A 49 -4.41 -3.65 -7.00
N ASN A 50 -5.54 -2.96 -7.18
CA ASN A 50 -6.68 -2.99 -6.26
C ASN A 50 -6.30 -2.69 -4.79
N ILE A 51 -5.38 -1.75 -4.58
CA ILE A 51 -4.91 -1.38 -3.24
C ILE A 51 -6.06 -0.74 -2.46
N THR A 52 -6.29 -1.23 -1.25
CA THR A 52 -7.35 -0.74 -0.36
C THR A 52 -6.81 0.22 0.70
N LYS A 53 -5.66 -0.12 1.28
CA LYS A 53 -4.97 0.66 2.31
C LYS A 53 -3.47 0.39 2.30
N TRP A 54 -2.72 1.25 2.98
CA TRP A 54 -1.27 1.13 3.12
C TRP A 54 -0.77 1.67 4.47
N CYS A 55 0.44 1.31 4.87
CA CYS A 55 1.14 1.90 6.02
C CYS A 55 2.65 1.99 5.77
N TYR A 56 3.35 2.86 6.49
CA TYR A 56 4.81 2.86 6.45
C TYR A 56 5.37 1.64 7.18
N ILE A 57 6.33 0.94 6.58
CA ILE A 57 6.95 -0.24 7.20
C ILE A 57 7.61 0.12 8.53
N LYS A 58 8.28 1.28 8.59
CA LYS A 58 8.92 1.80 9.81
C LYS A 58 7.97 2.02 11.00
N ASP A 59 6.66 2.10 10.74
CA ASP A 59 5.64 2.33 11.76
C ASP A 59 4.96 1.03 12.24
N ILE A 60 5.33 -0.13 11.66
CA ILE A 60 4.88 -1.45 12.10
C ILE A 60 5.60 -1.78 13.40
N LYS A 61 4.82 -2.10 14.45
CA LYS A 61 5.35 -2.52 15.75
C LYS A 61 5.05 -4.01 15.94
N ASP A 62 6.02 -4.73 16.48
CA ASP A 62 5.85 -6.11 16.97
C ASP A 62 4.81 -6.20 18.09
#